data_AF-A0A523UV67-F1
#
_entry.id   AF-A0A523UV67-F1
#
_cell.length_a   1.000
_cell.length_b   1.000
_cell.length_c   1.000
_cell.angle_alpha   90.00
_cell.angle_beta   90.00
_cell.angle_gamma   90.00
#
_symmetry.space_group_name_H-M   'P 1'
#
loop_
_entity.id
_entity.type
_entity.pdbx_description
1 polymer ?
#
loop_
_entity_poly.entity_id
_entity_poly.type
_entity_poly.pdbx_seq_one_letter_code
_entity_poly.pdbx_strand_id
1 'polypeptide(L)' 'TVWEVLLISGMAILGMFALSVAQAGYFVVKASLIERLVMLAAAILLIRPGLYTDVIGLSAFGLVYLWQRIKSERIKLSLA' A
#
# COMPACT_ATOMS: atom_id res chain seq x y z
N THR A 1 -10.73 -6.59 -23.37
CA THR A 1 -10.17 -5.60 -24.34
C THR A 1 -8.80 -5.11 -23.88
N VAL A 2 -8.00 -4.47 -24.73
CA VAL A 2 -6.65 -3.97 -24.37
C VAL A 2 -6.70 -3.04 -23.15
N TRP A 3 -7.76 -2.24 -23.01
CA TRP A 3 -8.01 -1.37 -21.87
C TRP A 3 -8.05 -2.12 -20.53
N GLU A 4 -8.77 -3.24 -20.47
CA GLU A 4 -8.88 -4.06 -19.25
C GLU A 4 -7.53 -4.65 -18.85
N VAL A 5 -6.72 -5.06 -19.83
CA VAL A 5 -5.37 -5.59 -19.58
C VAL A 5 -4.50 -4.52 -18.94
N LEU A 6 -4.50 -3.30 -19.47
CA LEU A 6 -3.75 -2.18 -18.90
C LEU A 6 -4.17 -1.87 -17.46
N LEU A 7 -5.49 -1.85 -17.19
CA LEU A 7 -6.02 -1.62 -15.85
C LEU A 7 -5.60 -2.73 -14.88
N ILE A 8 -5.79 -3.99 -15.24
CA ILE A 8 -5.45 -5.15 -14.40
C ILE A 8 -3.96 -5.19 -14.13
N SER A 9 -3.12 -4.94 -15.14
CA SER A 9 -1.67 -4.85 -14.96
C SER A 9 -1.27 -3.72 -14.01
N GLY A 10 -1.90 -2.54 -14.14
CA GLY A 10 -1.65 -1.41 -13.24
C GLY A 10 -1.98 -1.74 -11.78
N MET A 11 -3.14 -2.36 -11.53
CA MET A 11 -3.54 -2.78 -10.17
C MET A 11 -2.61 -3.86 -9.62
N ALA A 12 -2.21 -4.84 -10.44
CA ALA A 12 -1.28 -5.88 -10.04
C ALA A 12 0.10 -5.33 -9.65
N ILE A 13 0.62 -4.33 -10.37
CA ILE A 13 1.88 -3.65 -10.03
C ILE A 13 1.76 -2.96 -8.67
N LEU A 14 0.66 -2.25 -8.41
CA LEU A 14 0.40 -1.61 -7.11
C LEU A 14 0.29 -2.64 -5.99
N GLY A 15 -0.41 -3.76 -6.22
CA GLY A 15 -0.51 -4.86 -5.26
C GLY A 15 0.84 -5.48 -4.93
N MET A 16 1.69 -5.71 -5.94
CA MET A 16 3.04 -6.21 -5.75
C MET A 16 3.94 -5.22 -4.99
N PHE A 17 3.79 -3.93 -5.25
CA PHE A 17 4.49 -2.90 -4.51
C PHE A 17 4.07 -2.89 -3.03
N ALA A 18 2.78 -3.00 -2.75
CA ALA A 18 2.26 -3.13 -1.39
C ALA A 18 2.82 -4.38 -0.66
N LEU A 19 2.95 -5.50 -1.37
CA LEU A 19 3.55 -6.73 -0.84
C LEU A 19 5.03 -6.53 -0.48
N SER A 20 5.78 -5.86 -1.35
CA SER A 20 7.19 -5.55 -1.12
C SER A 20 7.36 -4.70 0.16
N VAL A 21 6.54 -3.67 0.34
CA VAL A 21 6.53 -2.84 1.56
C VAL A 21 6.20 -3.67 2.81
N ALA A 22 5.21 -4.56 2.72
CA ALA A 22 4.83 -5.43 3.84
C ALA A 22 5.99 -6.37 4.23
N GLN A 23 6.70 -6.92 3.25
CA GLN A 23 7.86 -7.78 3.46
C GLN A 23 9.05 -7.00 4.03
N ALA A 24 9.45 -5.91 3.38
CA ALA A 24 10.57 -5.07 3.79
C ALA A 24 10.34 -4.41 5.16
N GLY A 25 9.08 -4.12 5.53
CA GLY A 25 8.73 -3.44 6.77
C GLY A 25 9.08 -1.95 6.74
N TYR A 26 9.18 -1.36 5.55
CA TYR A 26 9.52 0.04 5.35
C TYR A 26 8.83 0.58 4.09
N PHE A 27 8.22 1.76 4.19
CA PHE A 27 7.75 2.50 3.03
C PHE A 27 8.36 3.90 3.00
N VAL A 28 7.95 4.76 3.93
CA VAL A 28 8.52 6.10 4.15
C VAL A 28 9.33 6.12 5.45
N VAL A 29 8.83 5.42 6.46
CA VAL A 29 9.47 5.19 7.75
C VAL A 29 9.33 3.72 8.13
N LYS A 30 9.93 3.33 9.26
CA LYS A 30 9.79 1.98 9.79
C LYS A 30 8.31 1.67 10.02
N ALA A 31 7.81 0.68 9.28
CA ALA A 31 6.42 0.27 9.33
C ALA A 31 6.16 -0.53 10.60
N SER A 32 5.07 -0.23 11.29
CA SER A 32 4.62 -1.05 12.42
C SER A 32 4.11 -2.40 11.94
N LEU A 33 4.02 -3.39 12.84
CA LEU A 33 3.50 -4.72 12.50
C LEU A 33 2.06 -4.64 11.96
N ILE A 34 1.25 -3.70 12.48
CA ILE A 34 -0.10 -3.42 12.01
C ILE A 34 -0.08 -2.85 10.58
N GLU A 35 0.73 -1.83 10.32
CA GLU A 35 0.87 -1.25 8.97
C GLU A 35 1.31 -2.31 7.95
N ARG A 36 2.21 -3.22 8.34
CA ARG A 36 2.65 -4.33 7.49
C ARG A 36 1.51 -5.31 7.17
N LEU A 37 0.72 -5.68 8.17
CA LEU A 37 -0.44 -6.57 7.95
C LEU A 37 -1.50 -5.91 7.06
N VAL A 38 -1.76 -4.62 7.25
CA VAL A 38 -2.68 -3.86 6.39
C VAL A 38 -2.15 -3.78 4.96
N MET A 39 -0.86 -3.54 4.75
CA MET A 39 -0.24 -3.53 3.42
C MET A 39 -0.25 -4.92 2.77
N LEU A 40 -0.11 -5.99 3.54
CA LEU A 40 -0.23 -7.35 3.05
C LEU A 40 -1.67 -7.67 2.61
N ALA A 41 -2.67 -7.23 3.38
CA ALA A 41 -4.08 -7.33 2.99
C ALA A 41 -4.37 -6.49 1.72
N ALA A 42 -3.84 -5.27 1.64
CA ALA A 42 -3.97 -4.41 0.47
C ALA A 42 -3.36 -5.06 -0.78
N ALA A 43 -2.19 -5.70 -0.65
CA ALA A 43 -1.56 -6.44 -1.73
C ALA A 43 -2.45 -7.57 -2.28
N ILE A 44 -3.00 -8.40 -1.39
CA ILE A 44 -3.89 -9.51 -1.77
C ILE A 44 -5.13 -8.99 -2.50
N LEU A 45 -5.71 -7.88 -2.01
CA LEU A 45 -6.90 -7.27 -2.61
C LEU A 45 -6.64 -6.66 -3.99
N LEU A 46 -5.45 -6.06 -4.22
CA LEU A 46 -5.08 -5.44 -5.50
C LEU A 46 -4.56 -6.44 -6.55
N ILE A 47 -4.04 -7.59 -6.11
CA ILE A 47 -3.56 -8.65 -7.04
C ILE A 47 -4.74 -9.38 -7.70
N ARG A 48 -5.86 -9.54 -6.97
CA ARG A 48 -7.07 -10.12 -7.55
C ARG A 48 -7.86 -9.01 -8.27
N PRO A 49 -7.96 -9.05 -9.60
CA PRO A 49 -8.66 -8.00 -10.33
C PRO A 49 -10.14 -7.98 -9.97
N GLY A 50 -10.64 -6.80 -9.57
CA GLY A 50 -12.06 -6.59 -9.29
C GLY A 50 -12.31 -5.18 -8.77
N LEU A 51 -13.30 -4.48 -9.33
CA LEU A 51 -13.56 -3.07 -8.99
C LEU A 51 -13.74 -2.83 -7.48
N TYR A 52 -14.47 -3.70 -6.79
CA TYR A 52 -14.68 -3.59 -5.35
C TYR A 52 -13.41 -3.89 -4.54
N THR A 53 -12.65 -4.91 -4.93
CA THR A 53 -11.41 -5.29 -4.24
C THR A 53 -10.30 -4.27 -4.48
N ASP A 54 -10.23 -3.71 -5.69
CA ASP A 54 -9.28 -2.68 -6.08
C ASP A 54 -9.49 -1.40 -5.26
N VAL A 55 -10.75 -0.94 -5.13
CA VAL A 55 -11.07 0.27 -4.33
C VAL A 55 -10.70 0.08 -2.86
N ILE A 56 -11.01 -1.08 -2.28
CA ILE A 56 -10.67 -1.36 -0.87
C ILE A 56 -9.16 -1.46 -0.71
N GLY A 57 -8.47 -2.16 -1.61
CA GLY A 57 -7.02 -2.32 -1.59
C GLY A 57 -6.26 -1.00 -1.76
N LEU A 58 -6.67 -0.15 -2.72
CA LEU A 58 -6.14 1.20 -2.89
C LEU A 58 -6.40 2.09 -1.67
N SER A 59 -7.58 1.98 -1.07
CA SER A 59 -7.91 2.73 0.14
C SER A 59 -7.00 2.33 1.31
N ALA A 60 -6.81 1.02 1.53
CA ALA A 60 -5.91 0.51 2.56
C ALA A 60 -4.45 0.93 2.31
N PHE A 61 -3.97 0.81 1.07
CA PHE A 61 -2.64 1.28 0.66
C PHE A 61 -2.44 2.77 0.93
N GLY A 62 -3.40 3.60 0.50
CA GLY A 62 -3.38 5.05 0.68
C GLY A 62 -3.41 5.46 2.14
N LEU A 63 -4.23 4.81 2.97
CA LEU A 63 -4.30 5.07 4.41
C LEU A 63 -2.97 4.79 5.11
N VAL A 64 -2.31 3.66 4.80
CA VAL A 64 -0.99 3.36 5.38
C VAL A 64 0.06 4.36 4.91
N TYR A 65 0.02 4.77 3.63
CA TYR A 65 0.92 5.80 3.10
C TYR A 65 0.75 7.13 3.85
N LEU A 66 -0.48 7.62 4.01
CA LEU A 66 -0.76 8.86 4.74
C LEU A 66 -0.29 8.76 6.20
N TRP A 67 -0.57 7.64 6.86
CA TRP A 67 -0.15 7.43 8.23
C TRP A 67 1.38 7.46 8.36
N GLN A 68 2.11 6.75 7.49
CA GLN A 68 3.56 6.77 7.50
C GLN A 68 4.13 8.16 7.20
N ARG A 69 3.50 8.92 6.29
CA ARG A 69 3.92 10.28 5.98
C ARG A 69 3.75 11.20 7.19
N ILE A 70 2.61 11.16 7.88
CA ILE A 70 2.38 11.93 9.12
C ILE A 70 3.38 11.54 10.21
N LYS A 71 3.65 10.23 10.35
CA LYS A 71 4.63 9.71 11.31
C LYS A 71 6.05 10.21 11.01
N SER A 72 6.43 10.28 9.73
CA SER A 72 7.72 10.85 9.30
C SER A 72 7.90 12.29 9.74
N GLU A 73 6.88 13.14 9.53
CA GLU A 73 6.95 14.55 9.93
C GLU A 73 7.05 14.71 11.45
N ARG A 74 6.33 13.89 12.23
CA ARG A 74 6.45 13.90 13.70
C ARG A 74 7.86 13.51 14.17
N ILE A 75 8.50 12.54 13.52
CA ILE A 75 9.87 12.13 13.87
C ILE A 75 10.86 13.27 13.57
N LYS A 76 10.75 13.93 12.42
CA LYS A 76 11.60 15.08 12.07
C LYS A 76 11.48 16.21 13.09
N LEU A 77 10.26 16.55 13.49
CA LEU A 77 9.99 17.60 14.48
C LEU A 77 10.55 17.29 15.87
N SER A 78 10.64 16.01 16.27
CA SER A 78 11.25 15.64 17.56
C SER A 78 12.79 15.74 17.59
N LEU A 79 13.41 15.88 16.42
CA LEU A 79 14.87 15.94 16.26
C LEU A 79 15.39 17.36 15.99
N ALA A 80 14.48 18.34 15.85
CA ALA A 80 14.78 19.77 15.66
C ALA A 80 14.59 20.53 16.97
#